data_AF-A0A0H1RA46-F1
#
_entry.id   AF-A0A0H1RA46-F1
#
_cell.length_a   1.000
_cell.length_b   1.000
_cell.length_c   1.000
_cell.angle_alpha   90.00
_cell.angle_beta   90.00
_cell.angle_gamma   90.00
#
_symmetry.space_group_name_H-M   'P 1'
#
loop_
_entity.id
_entity.type
_entity.pdbx_description
1 polymer ?
#
loop_
_entity_poly.entity_id
_entity_poly.type
_entity_poly.pdbx_seq_one_letter_code
_entity_poly.pdbx_strand_id
1 'polypeptide(L)'
;MLPKGSSPRTLDLFEYTLTVPSPPSDPASASARPLELAGLSDAQLAQHFGQLLEEVQRRLQEGRGKRPELETAARQASLSLKRLVPAPAKQGRSIRAGRTASLQEGQRKAVRAALLAGVAPAQVAKHFGLSLATVRKVLEEPA
;
A
#
# COMPACT_ATOMS: atom_id res chain seq x y z
N MET A 1 0.79 11.94 -98.06
CA MET A 1 0.13 12.75 -97.01
C MET A 1 -0.89 11.84 -96.32
N LEU A 2 -0.69 11.53 -95.04
CA LEU A 2 -1.51 10.59 -94.24
C LEU A 2 -2.62 11.33 -93.47
N PRO A 3 -3.75 10.66 -93.22
CA PRO A 3 -4.44 10.78 -91.95
C PRO A 3 -4.49 9.42 -91.23
N LYS A 4 -3.94 9.42 -90.01
CA LYS A 4 -3.83 8.29 -89.09
C LYS A 4 -5.10 8.23 -88.24
N GLY A 5 -5.74 7.06 -88.21
CA GLY A 5 -6.93 6.80 -87.40
C GLY A 5 -6.69 7.05 -85.91
N SER A 6 -7.67 7.69 -85.27
CA SER A 6 -7.72 7.99 -83.85
C SER A 6 -7.87 6.70 -83.03
N SER A 7 -6.93 6.46 -82.11
CA SER A 7 -7.03 5.41 -81.08
C SER A 7 -7.62 6.03 -79.81
N PRO A 8 -8.58 5.37 -79.11
CA PRO A 8 -9.13 5.91 -77.88
C PRO A 8 -8.06 5.84 -76.78
N ARG A 9 -7.64 7.02 -76.31
CA ARG A 9 -6.74 7.15 -75.16
C ARG A 9 -7.48 6.71 -73.90
N THR A 10 -6.91 5.70 -73.24
CA THR A 10 -7.12 5.36 -71.83
C THR A 10 -7.08 6.63 -70.98
N LEU A 11 -8.14 6.84 -70.19
CA LEU A 11 -8.18 7.86 -69.14
C LEU A 11 -7.10 7.53 -68.11
N ASP A 12 -6.13 8.43 -68.01
CA ASP A 12 -5.05 8.37 -67.03
C ASP A 12 -5.65 8.64 -65.63
N LEU A 13 -5.60 7.63 -64.77
CA LEU A 13 -6.32 7.55 -63.50
C LEU A 13 -5.56 8.22 -62.34
N PHE A 14 -4.62 9.12 -62.66
CA PHE A 14 -3.65 9.66 -61.69
C PHE A 14 -3.54 11.19 -61.64
N GLU A 15 -4.45 11.94 -62.27
CA GLU A 15 -4.46 13.41 -62.21
C GLU A 15 -5.64 13.95 -61.37
N TYR A 16 -5.80 13.41 -60.16
CA TYR A 16 -6.58 14.07 -59.11
C TYR A 16 -5.67 14.31 -57.90
N THR A 17 -4.82 15.33 -58.01
CA THR A 17 -4.25 15.98 -56.83
C THR A 17 -5.37 16.79 -56.15
N LEU A 18 -6.20 16.10 -55.38
CA LEU A 18 -7.04 16.73 -54.36
C LEU A 18 -6.10 17.40 -53.36
N THR A 19 -5.85 18.69 -53.55
CA THR A 19 -5.25 19.56 -52.54
C THR A 19 -6.27 19.69 -51.40
N VAL A 20 -6.28 18.71 -50.50
CA VAL A 20 -6.94 18.84 -49.21
C VAL A 20 -6.14 19.91 -48.45
N PRO A 21 -6.76 21.00 -47.98
CA PRO A 21 -6.09 21.87 -47.03
C PRO A 21 -5.89 21.03 -45.77
N SER A 22 -4.66 20.59 -45.53
CA SER A 22 -4.30 19.98 -44.27
C SER A 22 -4.60 21.02 -43.19
N PRO A 23 -5.46 20.74 -42.20
CA PRO A 23 -5.46 21.58 -41.00
C PRO A 23 -4.03 21.58 -40.46
N PRO A 24 -3.55 22.68 -39.85
CA PRO A 24 -2.29 22.64 -39.13
C PRO A 24 -2.41 21.49 -38.15
N SER A 25 -1.61 20.45 -38.37
CA SER A 25 -1.36 19.42 -37.38
C SER A 25 -0.77 20.17 -36.19
N ASP A 26 -1.61 20.55 -35.24
CA ASP A 26 -1.16 20.83 -33.89
C ASP A 26 -0.20 19.69 -33.54
N PRO A 27 1.03 20.00 -33.08
CA PRO A 27 1.96 18.94 -32.73
C PRO A 27 1.23 18.04 -31.75
N ALA A 28 1.04 16.78 -32.17
CA ALA A 28 0.35 15.74 -31.43
C ALA A 28 0.65 15.96 -29.95
N SER A 29 -0.42 16.34 -29.23
CA SER A 29 -0.41 16.71 -27.82
C SER A 29 0.61 15.84 -27.14
N ALA A 30 1.66 16.51 -26.63
CA ALA A 30 2.89 15.94 -26.11
C ALA A 30 2.70 14.47 -25.75
N SER A 31 3.38 13.58 -26.47
CA SER A 31 3.65 12.19 -26.07
C SER A 31 3.49 12.12 -24.57
N ALA A 32 2.38 11.52 -24.13
CA ALA A 32 2.07 11.33 -22.74
C ALA A 32 3.28 10.60 -22.21
N ARG A 33 4.19 11.37 -21.61
CA ARG A 33 5.47 10.86 -21.16
C ARG A 33 5.11 9.60 -20.37
N PRO A 34 5.79 8.46 -20.54
CA PRO A 34 5.76 7.41 -19.53
C PRO A 34 6.51 7.95 -18.29
N LEU A 35 6.01 9.06 -17.75
CA LEU A 35 6.52 9.73 -16.58
C LEU A 35 5.83 9.04 -15.44
N GLU A 36 6.61 8.31 -14.68
CA GLU A 36 6.88 8.68 -13.28
C GLU A 36 7.44 7.47 -12.55
N LEU A 37 7.15 6.24 -12.98
CA LEU A 37 7.62 5.02 -12.31
C LEU A 37 9.15 4.96 -12.17
N ALA A 38 9.90 5.33 -13.22
CA ALA A 38 11.37 5.32 -13.19
C ALA A 38 11.97 6.41 -12.28
N GLY A 39 11.19 7.43 -11.93
CA GLY A 39 11.59 8.50 -11.01
C GLY A 39 11.12 8.29 -9.57
N LEU A 40 10.29 7.27 -9.31
CA LEU A 40 9.81 6.97 -7.97
C LEU A 40 10.92 6.29 -7.16
N SER A 41 11.08 6.72 -5.91
CA SER A 41 11.78 5.92 -4.92
C SER A 41 11.02 4.62 -4.63
N ASP A 42 11.74 3.59 -4.18
CA ASP A 42 11.13 2.31 -3.77
C ASP A 42 10.00 2.49 -2.75
N ALA A 43 10.13 3.48 -1.85
CA ALA A 43 9.10 3.81 -0.88
C ALA A 43 7.82 4.35 -1.53
N GLN A 44 7.95 5.24 -2.51
CA GLN A 44 6.80 5.76 -3.27
C GLN A 44 6.17 4.65 -4.11
N LEU A 45 6.98 3.83 -4.77
CA LEU A 45 6.49 2.69 -5.56
C LEU A 45 5.68 1.72 -4.69
N ALA A 46 6.18 1.43 -3.49
CA ALA A 46 5.51 0.57 -2.54
C ALA A 46 4.19 1.19 -2.01
N GLN A 47 4.17 2.51 -1.79
CA GLN A 47 2.96 3.24 -1.40
C GLN A 47 1.89 3.17 -2.49
N HIS A 48 2.24 3.43 -3.75
CA HIS A 48 1.31 3.35 -4.87
C HIS A 48 0.80 1.92 -5.09
N PHE A 49 1.66 0.92 -4.92
CA PHE A 49 1.24 -0.48 -4.98
C PHE A 49 0.24 -0.81 -3.85
N GLY A 50 0.42 -0.26 -2.65
CA GLY A 50 -0.54 -0.38 -1.55
C GLY A 50 -1.92 0.19 -1.91
N GLN A 51 -1.96 1.41 -2.46
CA GLN A 51 -3.20 2.06 -2.90
C GLN A 51 -3.94 1.25 -3.98
N LEU A 52 -3.19 0.69 -4.93
CA LEU A 52 -3.75 -0.16 -5.97
C LEU A 52 -4.41 -1.42 -5.37
N LEU A 53 -3.75 -2.06 -4.39
CA LEU A 53 -4.29 -3.24 -3.72
C LEU A 53 -5.56 -2.93 -2.93
N GLU A 54 -5.62 -1.78 -2.26
CA GLU A 54 -6.82 -1.31 -1.57
C GLU A 54 -7.98 -1.10 -2.54
N GLU A 55 -7.73 -0.48 -3.69
CA GLU A 55 -8.74 -0.27 -4.73
C GLU A 55 -9.22 -1.60 -5.35
N VAL A 56 -8.32 -2.56 -5.59
CA VAL A 56 -8.68 -3.90 -6.05
C VAL A 56 -9.57 -4.61 -5.03
N GLN A 57 -9.22 -4.54 -3.74
CA GLN A 57 -10.03 -5.13 -2.68
C GLN A 57 -11.39 -4.45 -2.56
N ARG A 58 -11.45 -3.13 -2.64
CA ARG A 58 -12.70 -2.35 -2.64
C ARG A 58 -13.61 -2.80 -3.79
N ARG A 59 -13.08 -2.91 -5.01
CA ARG A 59 -13.84 -3.39 -6.18
C ARG A 59 -14.26 -4.85 -6.08
N LEU A 60 -13.48 -5.71 -5.44
CA LEU A 60 -13.87 -7.08 -5.15
C LEU A 60 -15.05 -7.15 -4.17
N GLN A 61 -15.11 -6.22 -3.20
CA GLN A 61 -16.21 -6.13 -2.24
C GLN A 61 -17.48 -5.52 -2.86
N GLU A 62 -17.32 -4.52 -3.73
CA GLU A 62 -18.44 -3.83 -4.39
C GLU A 62 -18.93 -4.50 -5.68
N GLY A 63 -18.09 -5.34 -6.30
CA GLY A 63 -18.31 -5.90 -7.63
C GLY A 63 -19.19 -7.15 -7.66
N ARG A 64 -20.00 -7.26 -8.73
CA ARG A 64 -20.89 -8.40 -9.04
C ARG A 64 -20.13 -9.64 -9.54
N GLY A 65 -19.27 -10.25 -8.73
CA GLY A 65 -18.72 -11.56 -9.07
C GLY A 65 -17.58 -12.03 -8.17
N LYS A 66 -17.63 -13.30 -7.79
CA LYS A 66 -16.52 -13.97 -7.10
C LYS A 66 -15.39 -14.17 -8.11
N ARG A 67 -14.30 -13.42 -7.95
CA ARG A 67 -13.05 -13.58 -8.70
C ARG A 67 -11.99 -14.14 -7.74
N PRO A 68 -12.05 -15.45 -7.41
CA PRO A 68 -11.21 -16.03 -6.37
C PRO A 68 -9.72 -15.90 -6.69
N GLU A 69 -9.33 -16.00 -7.96
CA GLU A 69 -7.95 -15.83 -8.43
C GLU A 69 -7.42 -14.40 -8.19
N LEU A 70 -8.26 -13.39 -8.43
CA LEU A 70 -7.91 -12.00 -8.19
C LEU A 70 -7.80 -11.72 -6.68
N GLU A 71 -8.65 -12.36 -5.88
CA GLU A 71 -8.62 -12.25 -4.43
C GLU A 71 -7.35 -12.89 -3.83
N THR A 72 -6.99 -14.09 -4.26
CA THR A 72 -5.74 -14.73 -3.83
C THR A 72 -4.53 -13.93 -4.26
N ALA A 73 -4.49 -13.44 -5.50
CA ALA A 73 -3.42 -12.57 -5.98
C ALA A 73 -3.30 -11.28 -5.15
N ALA A 74 -4.41 -10.60 -4.88
CA ALA A 74 -4.42 -9.38 -4.07
C ALA A 74 -3.96 -9.63 -2.61
N ARG A 75 -4.39 -10.75 -2.01
CA ARG A 75 -3.94 -11.17 -0.66
C ARG A 75 -2.44 -11.46 -0.64
N GLN A 76 -1.94 -12.22 -1.61
CA GLN A 76 -0.51 -12.55 -1.69
C GLN A 76 0.35 -11.31 -1.92
N ALA A 77 -0.06 -10.42 -2.84
CA ALA A 77 0.62 -9.16 -3.08
C ALA A 77 0.65 -8.26 -1.83
N SER A 78 -0.46 -8.20 -1.07
CA SER A 78 -0.51 -7.46 0.20
C SER A 78 0.47 -8.02 1.24
N LEU A 79 0.57 -9.34 1.37
CA LEU A 79 1.52 -9.99 2.28
C LEU A 79 2.98 -9.72 1.88
N SER A 80 3.28 -9.81 0.58
CA SER A 80 4.61 -9.49 0.06
C SER A 80 4.97 -8.03 0.29
N LEU A 81 4.05 -7.10 0.02
CA LEU A 81 4.26 -5.67 0.23
C LEU A 81 4.54 -5.35 1.71
N LYS A 82 3.81 -5.97 2.63
CA LYS A 82 4.04 -5.81 4.09
C LYS A 82 5.42 -6.26 4.55
N ARG A 83 6.06 -7.20 3.83
CA ARG A 83 7.43 -7.65 4.12
C ARG A 83 8.48 -6.71 3.55
N LEU A 84 8.17 -6.05 2.44
CA LEU A 84 9.09 -5.20 1.69
C LEU A 84 9.10 -3.75 2.17
N VAL A 85 7.94 -3.22 2.56
CA VAL A 85 7.85 -1.89 3.16
C VAL A 85 8.38 -2.00 4.59
N PRO A 86 9.45 -1.25 4.95
CA PRO A 86 9.80 -1.10 6.35
C PRO A 86 8.56 -0.59 7.06
N ALA A 87 7.95 -1.43 7.90
CA ALA A 87 6.87 -0.99 8.76
C ALA A 87 7.36 0.32 9.38
N PRO A 88 6.61 1.45 9.25
CA PRO A 88 7.07 2.71 9.81
C PRO A 88 7.47 2.38 11.22
N ALA A 89 8.79 2.46 11.50
CA ALA A 89 9.37 2.06 12.76
C ALA A 89 8.48 2.76 13.75
N LYS A 90 7.65 2.00 14.49
CA LYS A 90 6.61 2.56 15.35
C LYS A 90 7.35 3.58 16.17
N GLN A 91 7.21 4.85 15.79
CA GLN A 91 8.08 5.91 16.25
C GLN A 91 8.05 5.76 17.73
N GLY A 92 9.22 5.55 18.33
CA GLY A 92 9.37 5.22 19.73
C GLY A 92 8.45 6.10 20.54
N ARG A 93 7.26 5.60 20.85
CA ARG A 93 6.34 6.24 21.77
C ARG A 93 6.73 5.74 23.13
N SER A 94 7.95 6.10 23.50
CA SER A 94 8.32 6.35 24.87
C SER A 94 7.55 7.60 25.32
N ILE A 95 6.22 7.49 25.42
CA ILE A 95 5.38 8.38 26.21
C ILE A 95 4.25 7.50 26.74
N ARG A 96 4.46 6.99 27.96
CA ARG A 96 3.44 6.75 28.99
C ARG A 96 2.06 6.34 28.45
N ALA A 97 1.97 5.16 27.83
CA ALA A 97 0.69 4.49 27.67
C ALA A 97 0.43 3.67 28.94
N GLY A 98 -0.09 4.32 29.97
CA GLY A 98 -0.83 3.68 31.07
C GLY A 98 -2.11 3.04 30.55
N ARG A 99 -1.97 2.10 29.61
CA ARG A 99 -3.02 1.22 29.14
C ARG A 99 -2.66 -0.12 29.72
N THR A 100 -3.54 -0.64 30.57
CA THR A 100 -3.44 -1.88 31.31
C THR A 100 -3.06 -3.06 30.41
N ALA A 101 -1.77 -3.21 30.10
CA ALA A 101 -1.22 -4.50 29.75
C ALA A 101 -1.40 -5.33 31.02
N SER A 102 -2.36 -6.25 30.99
CA SER A 102 -2.53 -7.26 32.02
C SER A 102 -1.16 -7.86 32.30
N LEU A 103 -0.71 -7.81 33.55
CA LEU A 103 0.57 -8.38 33.94
C LEU A 103 0.67 -9.81 33.40
N GLN A 104 1.77 -10.11 32.72
CA GLN A 104 2.04 -11.49 32.30
C GLN A 104 2.11 -12.37 33.55
N GLU A 105 1.65 -13.61 33.44
CA GLU A 105 1.55 -14.54 34.57
C GLU A 105 2.88 -14.71 35.31
N GLY A 106 4.00 -14.79 34.58
CA GLY A 106 5.35 -14.83 35.17
C GLY A 106 5.70 -13.57 35.97
N GLN A 107 5.29 -12.39 35.50
CA GLN A 107 5.51 -11.13 36.22
C GLN A 107 4.63 -11.06 37.49
N ARG A 108 3.39 -11.54 37.45
CA ARG A 108 2.53 -11.61 38.65
C ARG A 108 3.14 -12.50 39.72
N LYS A 109 3.61 -13.70 39.33
CA LYS A 109 4.28 -14.63 40.26
C LYS A 109 5.55 -14.02 40.86
N ALA A 110 6.36 -13.32 40.06
CA ALA A 110 7.55 -12.63 40.56
C ALA A 110 7.23 -11.49 41.54
N VAL A 111 6.21 -10.68 41.24
CA VAL A 111 5.73 -9.61 42.14
C VAL A 111 5.22 -10.21 43.45
N ARG A 112 4.44 -11.30 43.40
CA ARG A 112 3.96 -12.01 44.60
C ARG A 112 5.13 -12.56 45.43
N ALA A 113 6.10 -13.21 44.79
CA ALA A 113 7.28 -13.74 45.47
C ALA A 113 8.10 -12.64 46.16
N ALA A 114 8.29 -11.49 45.50
CA ALA A 114 8.99 -10.35 46.08
C ALA A 114 8.26 -9.77 47.30
N LEU A 115 6.93 -9.70 47.26
CA LEU A 115 6.13 -9.26 48.40
C LEU A 115 6.18 -10.27 49.55
N LEU A 116 6.12 -11.57 49.27
CA LEU A 116 6.29 -12.62 50.27
C LEU A 116 7.70 -12.62 50.89
N ALA A 117 8.71 -12.22 50.13
CA ALA A 117 10.07 -12.03 50.61
C ALA A 117 10.26 -10.75 51.46
N GLY A 118 9.19 -10.00 51.72
CA GLY A 118 9.22 -8.80 52.57
C GLY A 118 9.71 -7.53 51.87
N VAL A 119 9.83 -7.53 50.54
CA VAL A 119 10.26 -6.33 49.80
C VAL A 119 9.14 -5.30 49.79
N ALA A 120 9.47 -4.04 50.09
CA ALA A 120 8.50 -2.95 50.14
C ALA A 120 7.76 -2.79 48.78
N PRO A 121 6.42 -2.66 48.76
CA PRO A 121 5.65 -2.54 47.52
C PRO A 121 6.08 -1.39 46.60
N ALA A 122 6.56 -0.29 47.17
CA ALA A 122 7.09 0.85 46.42
C ALA A 122 8.40 0.53 45.68
N GLN A 123 9.23 -0.35 46.25
CA GLN A 123 10.45 -0.81 45.62
C GLN A 123 10.12 -1.79 44.49
N VAL A 124 9.17 -2.70 44.71
CA VAL A 124 8.66 -3.60 43.65
C VAL A 124 8.06 -2.79 42.49
N ALA A 125 7.23 -1.79 42.77
CA ALA A 125 6.67 -0.91 41.73
C ALA A 125 7.77 -0.24 40.87
N LYS A 126 8.84 0.24 41.50
CA LYS A 126 9.98 0.85 40.80
C LYS A 126 10.75 -0.15 39.94
N HIS A 127 11.07 -1.33 40.47
CA HIS A 127 11.85 -2.33 39.73
C HIS A 127 11.09 -2.93 38.54
N PHE A 128 9.79 -3.12 38.68
CA PHE A 128 8.96 -3.72 37.63
C PHE A 128 8.32 -2.67 36.69
N GLY A 129 8.53 -1.37 36.94
CA GLY A 129 7.92 -0.30 36.15
C GLY A 129 6.39 -0.26 36.24
N LEU A 130 5.84 -0.70 37.38
CA LEU A 130 4.39 -0.83 37.60
C LEU A 130 3.86 0.31 38.46
N SER A 131 2.57 0.59 38.32
CA SER A 131 1.90 1.49 39.26
C SER A 131 1.73 0.81 40.62
N LEU A 132 1.77 1.59 41.71
CA LEU A 132 1.48 1.09 43.06
C LEU A 132 0.09 0.44 43.15
N ALA A 133 -0.89 0.96 42.39
CA ALA A 133 -2.23 0.37 42.30
C ALA A 133 -2.19 -1.03 41.68
N THR A 134 -1.34 -1.25 40.67
CA THR A 134 -1.17 -2.56 40.04
C THR A 134 -0.56 -3.57 41.02
N VAL A 135 0.44 -3.16 41.82
CA VAL A 135 1.06 -4.04 42.84
C VAL A 135 0.05 -4.40 43.94
N ARG A 136 -0.79 -3.45 44.36
CA ARG A 136 -1.87 -3.69 45.33
C ARG A 136 -2.94 -4.64 44.77
N LYS A 137 -3.32 -4.49 43.50
CA LYS A 137 -4.26 -5.41 42.85
C LYS A 137 -3.76 -6.87 42.81
N VAL A 138 -2.45 -7.08 42.64
CA VAL A 138 -1.86 -8.44 42.66
C VAL A 138 -1.97 -9.08 44.05
N LEU A 139 -2.04 -8.28 45.12
CA LEU A 139 -2.28 -8.74 46.49
C LEU A 139 -3.76 -9.06 46.73
N GLU A 140 -4.67 -8.32 46.11
CA GLU A 140 -6.13 -8.49 46.24
C GLU A 140 -6.70 -9.64 45.38
N GLU A 141 -5.97 -10.12 44.38
CA GLU A 141 -6.38 -11.25 43.53
C GLU A 141 -6.00 -12.57 44.22
N PRO A 142 -6.94 -13.33 44.82
CA PRO A 142 -6.66 -14.64 45.40
C PRO A 142 -6.32 -15.66 44.29
N ALA A 143 -5.56 -16.69 44.66
CA ALA A 143 -5.07 -17.74 43.78
C ALA A 143 -6.19 -18.51 43.05
#